data_AF-A0A1G6CQ17-F1
#
_entry.id   AF-A0A1G6CQ17-F1
#
_cell.length_a   1.000
_cell.length_b   1.000
_cell.length_c   1.000
_cell.angle_alpha   90.00
_cell.angle_beta   90.00
_cell.angle_gamma   90.00
#
_symmetry.space_group_name_H-M   'P 1'
#
loop_
_entity.id
_entity.type
_entity.pdbx_description
1 polymer ?
#
loop_
_entity_poly.entity_id
_entity_poly.type
_entity_poly.pdbx_seq_one_letter_code
_entity_poly.pdbx_strand_id
1 'polypeptide(L)'
;MKIRKILALLCVGSLLMACSVEEESKKDNTPVVSVEKSKKEDDSAKEQVKNVEDSKTYKIELDNGENDFTEVVKSANSLEYALASFVFDLDDNGKEEALVLEGTSDEGEESYLTAYRIWFVNEDKDIQSLEELTNPGPLELSSTQEIGTFSDEKCISINGQIGIDGWGCVYYLKDGKLVNAAPDTWPKGNKYFSENGLQWTVEFYGMSIEPEEGKELIDSLATGHCYIPYDLYWGDGTFNLYKASEISKEKASEYEGLNIAEIEDGAVAVQYILRDNNELDVNRVTFDGDFYSFEAMIYDISNDGKTCKLRNTVEGYFAVDVTDYDAWDFLHKDEAN
;
A
#
# COMPACT_ATOMS: atom_id res chain seq x y z
N MET A 1 -43.85 -14.23 -26.45
CA MET A 1 -44.25 -13.11 -27.34
C MET A 1 -42.98 -12.53 -27.94
N LYS A 2 -42.93 -12.36 -29.27
CA LYS A 2 -41.78 -11.87 -30.06
C LYS A 2 -41.29 -10.51 -29.53
N ILE A 3 -40.00 -10.19 -29.52
CA ILE A 3 -39.29 -9.54 -30.63
C ILE A 3 -37.76 -9.60 -30.40
N ARG A 4 -37.02 -9.96 -31.47
CA ARG A 4 -35.57 -9.79 -31.70
C ARG A 4 -35.27 -8.36 -32.20
N LYS A 5 -34.05 -7.85 -31.98
CA LYS A 5 -33.24 -6.96 -32.87
C LYS A 5 -31.85 -6.75 -32.20
N ILE A 6 -30.76 -7.39 -32.65
CA ILE A 6 -29.82 -7.03 -33.76
C ILE A 6 -29.00 -5.75 -33.49
N LEU A 7 -27.73 -5.97 -33.12
CA LEU A 7 -26.44 -5.55 -33.73
C LEU A 7 -26.32 -4.18 -34.46
N ALA A 8 -25.29 -3.40 -34.09
CA ALA A 8 -24.37 -2.62 -34.94
C ALA A 8 -23.32 -1.92 -34.04
N LEU A 9 -22.07 -2.39 -33.94
CA LEU A 9 -20.87 -1.97 -34.71
C LEU A 9 -20.86 -0.53 -35.24
N LEU A 10 -19.92 0.29 -34.74
CA LEU A 10 -19.36 1.43 -35.46
C LEU A 10 -17.91 1.68 -35.01
N CYS A 11 -16.97 1.27 -35.87
CA CYS A 11 -15.58 1.72 -35.89
C CYS A 11 -15.50 3.09 -36.58
N VAL A 12 -14.86 4.08 -35.96
CA VAL A 12 -14.17 5.23 -36.58
C VAL A 12 -13.21 5.75 -35.49
N GLY A 13 -11.93 6.02 -35.66
CA GLY A 13 -11.04 6.11 -36.81
C GLY A 13 -9.80 6.87 -36.33
N SER A 14 -8.62 6.37 -36.65
CA SER A 14 -7.31 6.94 -36.32
C SER A 14 -7.13 8.36 -36.87
N LEU A 15 -6.47 9.24 -36.12
CA LEU A 15 -5.87 10.46 -36.67
C LEU A 15 -4.41 10.57 -36.19
N LEU A 16 -3.50 10.07 -37.04
CA LEU A 16 -2.10 10.48 -37.09
C LEU A 16 -2.02 11.81 -37.84
N MET A 17 -1.36 12.80 -37.25
CA MET A 17 -0.78 13.93 -37.97
C MET A 17 0.62 14.15 -37.42
N ALA A 18 1.60 13.62 -38.14
CA ALA A 18 2.97 14.11 -38.14
C ALA A 18 3.09 15.14 -39.27
N CYS A 19 3.70 16.29 -38.97
CA CYS A 19 4.47 17.05 -39.95
C CYS A 19 5.72 17.62 -39.27
N SER A 20 6.82 17.29 -39.93
CA SER A 20 8.24 17.43 -39.63
C SER A 20 8.80 18.86 -39.72
N VAL A 21 9.97 19.06 -39.09
CA VAL A 21 11.20 19.75 -39.60
C VAL A 21 11.14 21.30 -39.57
N GLU A 22 12.14 22.09 -39.15
CA GLU A 22 13.58 21.99 -38.84
C GLU A 22 13.95 23.24 -38.01
N GLU A 23 14.98 23.21 -37.16
CA GLU A 23 16.13 24.13 -37.25
C GLU A 23 17.22 23.81 -36.22
N GLU A 24 18.44 23.65 -36.74
CA GLU A 24 19.70 23.53 -36.01
C GLU A 24 20.02 24.81 -35.22
N SER A 25 20.75 24.70 -34.10
CA SER A 25 22.13 25.21 -34.09
C SER A 25 22.89 25.02 -32.76
N LYS A 26 24.12 24.52 -32.97
CA LYS A 26 25.39 24.87 -32.29
C LYS A 26 25.70 24.31 -30.90
N LYS A 27 26.59 23.31 -30.99
CA LYS A 27 27.78 23.09 -30.15
C LYS A 27 28.42 24.39 -29.65
N ASP A 28 28.82 24.39 -28.38
CA ASP A 28 30.17 24.83 -28.02
C ASP A 28 30.73 23.97 -26.88
N ASN A 29 32.00 23.65 -27.03
CA ASN A 29 32.81 22.80 -26.16
C ASN A 29 33.78 23.67 -25.36
N THR A 30 34.41 23.06 -24.34
CA THR A 30 35.70 23.39 -23.69
C THR A 30 35.63 24.29 -22.41
N PRO A 31 36.60 24.19 -21.46
CA PRO A 31 36.71 23.15 -20.42
C PRO A 31 37.00 23.68 -18.99
N VAL A 32 36.84 22.80 -18.00
CA VAL A 32 37.61 22.61 -16.73
C VAL A 32 38.25 23.83 -16.05
N VAL A 33 37.86 24.09 -14.79
CA VAL A 33 38.82 24.41 -13.69
C VAL A 33 38.32 23.81 -12.37
N SER A 34 39.16 22.94 -11.81
CA SER A 34 39.15 22.41 -10.45
C SER A 34 39.84 23.38 -9.48
N VAL A 35 39.25 23.59 -8.28
CA VAL A 35 40.00 23.98 -7.07
C VAL A 35 39.34 23.36 -5.84
N GLU A 36 40.02 22.40 -5.22
CA GLU A 36 39.80 21.99 -3.83
C GLU A 36 40.33 23.05 -2.85
N LYS A 37 39.60 23.33 -1.76
CA LYS A 37 40.02 22.96 -0.39
C LYS A 37 39.07 23.45 0.71
N SER A 38 38.41 22.47 1.33
CA SER A 38 38.32 22.18 2.77
C SER A 38 38.14 23.32 3.79
N LYS A 39 37.00 23.27 4.51
CA LYS A 39 36.96 23.33 5.99
C LYS A 39 35.90 22.33 6.50
N LYS A 40 36.29 21.57 7.53
CA LYS A 40 35.55 20.49 8.21
C LYS A 40 34.69 21.03 9.37
N GLU A 41 33.83 20.12 9.85
CA GLU A 41 33.00 20.08 11.08
C GLU A 41 31.58 20.64 10.87
N ASP A 42 30.48 19.92 11.12
CA ASP A 42 30.25 18.84 12.09
C ASP A 42 29.07 17.92 11.66
N ASP A 43 29.09 16.68 12.14
CA ASP A 43 28.24 15.54 11.79
C ASP A 43 26.76 15.71 12.19
N SER A 44 25.87 15.68 11.21
CA SER A 44 24.58 14.99 11.36
C SER A 44 24.28 14.33 10.02
N ALA A 45 24.44 13.01 9.95
CA ALA A 45 24.06 12.22 8.79
C ALA A 45 22.55 12.36 8.56
N LYS A 46 22.17 13.32 7.72
CA LYS A 46 20.90 13.29 7.01
C LYS A 46 21.07 12.27 5.90
N GLU A 47 20.59 11.08 6.17
CA GLU A 47 20.37 10.04 5.19
C GLU A 47 19.48 10.63 4.09
N GLN A 48 20.10 11.00 2.97
CA GLN A 48 19.37 11.44 1.79
C GLN A 48 18.69 10.20 1.22
N VAL A 49 17.39 10.07 1.48
CA VAL A 49 16.50 9.18 0.72
C VAL A 49 16.70 9.53 -0.75
N LYS A 50 17.36 8.64 -1.50
CA LYS A 50 17.45 8.76 -2.94
C LYS A 50 16.04 8.57 -3.48
N ASN A 51 15.47 9.63 -4.06
CA ASN A 51 14.29 9.49 -4.90
C ASN A 51 14.64 8.53 -6.04
N VAL A 52 14.03 7.36 -6.02
CA VAL A 52 14.17 6.32 -7.05
C VAL A 52 13.35 6.79 -8.25
N GLU A 53 14.01 7.38 -9.25
CA GLU A 53 13.42 7.56 -10.58
C GLU A 53 13.31 6.17 -11.25
N ASP A 54 12.11 5.84 -11.75
CA ASP A 54 11.72 4.65 -12.54
C ASP A 54 11.08 3.45 -11.81
N SER A 55 10.02 3.68 -11.02
CA SER A 55 9.09 2.59 -10.69
C SER A 55 8.29 2.16 -11.93
N LYS A 56 8.29 0.87 -12.27
CA LYS A 56 7.37 0.28 -13.24
C LYS A 56 6.53 -0.77 -12.54
N THR A 57 5.21 -0.65 -12.67
CA THR A 57 4.26 -1.61 -12.12
C THR A 57 3.51 -2.31 -13.25
N TYR A 58 3.34 -3.62 -13.15
CA TYR A 58 2.48 -4.39 -14.05
C TYR A 58 1.68 -5.44 -13.28
N LYS A 59 0.58 -5.89 -13.88
CA LYS A 59 -0.32 -6.87 -13.29
C LYS A 59 -0.02 -8.26 -13.83
N ILE A 60 -0.17 -9.26 -12.97
CA ILE A 60 -0.15 -10.68 -13.32
C ILE A 60 -1.49 -11.30 -12.98
N GLU A 61 -1.97 -12.19 -13.84
CA GLU A 61 -3.27 -12.84 -13.71
C GLU A 61 -3.10 -14.29 -13.26
N LEU A 62 -4.11 -14.79 -12.56
CA LEU A 62 -4.16 -16.16 -12.11
C LEU A 62 -4.41 -17.10 -13.29
N ASP A 63 -3.50 -18.03 -13.52
CA ASP A 63 -3.67 -19.10 -14.47
C ASP A 63 -4.30 -20.31 -13.78
N ASN A 64 -5.48 -20.74 -14.26
CA ASN A 64 -6.18 -21.93 -13.78
C ASN A 64 -5.82 -23.19 -14.59
N GLY A 65 -4.93 -23.08 -15.58
CA GLY A 65 -4.45 -24.18 -16.41
C GLY A 65 -3.37 -25.02 -15.73
N GLU A 66 -3.19 -26.25 -16.20
CA GLU A 66 -2.02 -27.06 -15.85
C GLU A 66 -0.77 -26.51 -16.57
N ASN A 67 0.32 -26.40 -15.83
CA ASN A 67 1.65 -26.02 -16.29
C ASN A 67 2.76 -26.75 -15.50
N ASP A 68 4.01 -26.60 -15.94
CA ASP A 68 5.18 -27.26 -15.34
C ASP A 68 5.29 -27.06 -13.81
N PHE A 69 4.86 -25.91 -13.27
CA PHE A 69 4.90 -25.64 -11.82
C PHE A 69 3.79 -26.37 -11.06
N THR A 70 2.56 -26.35 -11.59
CA THR A 70 1.45 -27.11 -11.01
C THR A 70 1.70 -28.62 -11.04
N GLU A 71 2.36 -29.15 -12.09
CA GLU A 71 2.73 -30.56 -12.19
C GLU A 71 3.74 -30.99 -11.12
N VAL A 72 4.71 -30.12 -10.82
CA VAL A 72 5.71 -30.32 -9.76
C VAL A 72 5.02 -30.42 -8.39
N VAL A 73 4.10 -29.50 -8.07
CA VAL A 73 3.33 -29.53 -6.82
C VAL A 73 2.43 -30.76 -6.75
N LYS A 74 1.73 -31.10 -7.83
CA LYS A 74 0.84 -32.27 -7.95
C LYS A 74 1.58 -33.60 -7.79
N SER A 75 2.83 -33.66 -8.21
CA SER A 75 3.67 -34.86 -8.08
C SER A 75 4.22 -35.05 -6.66
N ALA A 76 4.44 -33.95 -5.93
CA ALA A 76 5.01 -33.95 -4.59
C ALA A 76 3.96 -34.05 -3.47
N ASN A 77 2.70 -33.69 -3.74
CA ASN A 77 1.67 -33.54 -2.71
C ASN A 77 0.39 -34.29 -3.05
N SER A 78 -0.33 -34.73 -2.02
CA SER A 78 -1.72 -35.15 -2.16
C SER A 78 -2.60 -33.89 -2.22
N LEU A 79 -3.40 -33.77 -3.27
CA LEU A 79 -4.27 -32.62 -3.51
C LEU A 79 -5.74 -32.99 -3.26
N GLU A 80 -6.46 -32.05 -2.67
CA GLU A 80 -7.91 -32.12 -2.43
C GLU A 80 -8.68 -31.21 -3.40
N TYR A 81 -8.04 -30.13 -3.89
CA TYR A 81 -8.67 -29.15 -4.78
C TYR A 81 -7.86 -28.91 -6.06
N ALA A 82 -8.38 -28.04 -6.92
CA ALA A 82 -7.70 -27.65 -8.16
C ALA A 82 -6.49 -26.78 -7.85
N LEU A 83 -5.49 -26.85 -8.74
CA LEU A 83 -4.35 -25.94 -8.71
C LEU A 83 -4.58 -24.77 -9.65
N ALA A 84 -4.09 -23.61 -9.24
CA ALA A 84 -3.91 -22.43 -10.06
C ALA A 84 -2.53 -21.84 -9.77
N SER A 85 -2.04 -20.92 -10.60
CA SER A 85 -0.73 -20.32 -10.39
C SER A 85 -0.61 -18.89 -10.90
N PHE A 86 0.19 -18.10 -10.19
CA PHE A 86 0.80 -16.89 -10.72
C PHE A 86 2.21 -17.22 -11.20
N VAL A 87 2.47 -17.05 -12.49
CA VAL A 87 3.79 -17.27 -13.11
C VAL A 87 4.45 -15.93 -13.36
N PHE A 88 5.72 -15.81 -12.98
CA PHE A 88 6.46 -14.55 -13.05
C PHE A 88 7.98 -14.80 -13.14
N ASP A 89 8.73 -13.74 -13.41
CA ASP A 89 10.20 -13.71 -13.38
C ASP A 89 10.60 -12.53 -12.48
N LEU A 90 10.92 -12.84 -11.22
CA LEU A 90 11.24 -11.83 -10.21
C LEU A 90 12.72 -11.41 -10.18
N ASP A 91 13.63 -12.18 -10.78
CA ASP A 91 15.06 -11.83 -10.79
C ASP A 91 15.59 -11.40 -12.18
N ASP A 92 14.69 -11.25 -13.16
CA ASP A 92 14.98 -10.80 -14.52
C ASP A 92 15.98 -11.70 -15.28
N ASN A 93 16.08 -12.96 -14.90
CA ASN A 93 17.02 -13.89 -15.51
C ASN A 93 16.47 -14.59 -16.77
N GLY A 94 15.17 -14.40 -17.08
CA GLY A 94 14.47 -14.96 -18.22
C GLY A 94 13.94 -16.38 -18.02
N LYS A 95 14.06 -16.93 -16.81
CA LYS A 95 13.39 -18.15 -16.37
C LYS A 95 12.28 -17.77 -15.39
N GLU A 96 11.22 -18.56 -15.41
CA GLU A 96 10.03 -18.27 -14.62
C GLU A 96 10.08 -19.02 -13.28
N GLU A 97 9.50 -18.38 -12.27
CA GLU A 97 9.04 -18.97 -11.02
C GLU A 97 7.51 -18.92 -10.95
N ALA A 98 6.93 -19.56 -9.93
CA ALA A 98 5.51 -19.47 -9.68
C ALA A 98 5.13 -19.49 -8.20
N LEU A 99 4.05 -18.80 -7.90
CA LEU A 99 3.20 -19.13 -6.75
C LEU A 99 2.12 -20.08 -7.23
N VAL A 100 2.10 -21.29 -6.66
CA VAL A 100 1.08 -22.30 -6.94
C VAL A 100 0.10 -22.34 -5.77
N LEU A 101 -1.18 -22.23 -6.08
CA LEU A 101 -2.28 -22.19 -5.13
C LEU A 101 -3.11 -23.45 -5.30
N GLU A 102 -3.44 -24.12 -4.21
CA GLU A 102 -4.53 -25.08 -4.20
C GLU A 102 -5.77 -24.42 -3.60
N GLY A 103 -6.87 -24.41 -4.36
CA GLY A 103 -8.03 -23.64 -3.97
C GLY A 103 -9.31 -23.91 -4.76
N THR A 104 -10.31 -23.11 -4.42
CA THR A 104 -11.60 -23.04 -5.11
C THR A 104 -11.85 -21.61 -5.56
N SER A 105 -12.23 -21.43 -6.82
CA SER A 105 -12.70 -20.14 -7.33
C SER A 105 -14.20 -19.98 -7.07
N ASP A 106 -14.62 -18.86 -6.54
CA ASP A 106 -16.05 -18.52 -6.48
C ASP A 106 -16.53 -18.03 -7.86
N GLU A 107 -17.70 -18.50 -8.30
CA GLU A 107 -18.34 -18.02 -9.53
C GLU A 107 -18.94 -16.61 -9.29
N GLY A 108 -18.16 -15.55 -9.57
CA GLY A 108 -18.57 -14.15 -9.38
C GLY A 108 -17.80 -13.14 -10.26
N GLU A 109 -18.34 -11.92 -10.42
CA GLU A 109 -17.82 -10.87 -11.33
C GLU A 109 -16.49 -10.23 -10.89
N GLU A 110 -16.03 -10.49 -9.67
CA GLU A 110 -14.64 -10.26 -9.23
C GLU A 110 -14.06 -11.61 -8.83
N SER A 111 -13.17 -12.17 -9.67
CA SER A 111 -12.65 -13.53 -9.47
C SER A 111 -11.64 -13.53 -8.32
N TYR A 112 -12.07 -13.98 -7.14
CA TYR A 112 -11.19 -14.35 -6.03
C TYR A 112 -11.02 -15.88 -6.00
N LEU A 113 -9.88 -16.34 -5.48
CA LEU A 113 -9.62 -17.75 -5.23
C LEU A 113 -9.42 -17.95 -3.72
N THR A 114 -10.23 -18.82 -3.13
CA THR A 114 -9.99 -19.32 -1.77
C THR A 114 -8.83 -20.31 -1.81
N ALA A 115 -7.66 -19.88 -1.36
CA ALA A 115 -6.44 -20.67 -1.29
C ALA A 115 -6.34 -21.39 0.06
N TYR A 116 -6.32 -22.73 0.05
CA TYR A 116 -6.11 -23.55 1.23
C TYR A 116 -4.62 -23.81 1.49
N ARG A 117 -3.83 -23.91 0.41
CA ARG A 117 -2.39 -24.11 0.47
C ARG A 117 -1.72 -23.29 -0.63
N ILE A 118 -0.53 -22.78 -0.31
CA ILE A 118 0.28 -21.94 -1.19
C ILE A 118 1.70 -22.48 -1.20
N TRP A 119 2.27 -22.62 -2.39
CA TRP A 119 3.67 -22.97 -2.57
C TRP A 119 4.36 -21.95 -3.46
N PHE A 120 5.62 -21.66 -3.15
CA PHE A 120 6.53 -21.06 -4.09
C PHE A 120 7.34 -22.15 -4.79
N VAL A 121 7.43 -22.08 -6.11
CA VAL A 121 8.24 -22.99 -6.94
C VAL A 121 9.24 -22.15 -7.73
N ASN A 122 10.53 -22.38 -7.49
CA ASN A 122 11.59 -21.61 -8.15
C ASN A 122 11.92 -22.16 -9.56
N GLU A 123 12.88 -21.52 -10.23
CA GLU A 123 13.32 -21.90 -11.57
C GLU A 123 13.86 -23.35 -11.68
N ASP A 124 14.45 -23.87 -10.59
CA ASP A 124 15.01 -25.22 -10.50
C ASP A 124 13.95 -26.28 -10.13
N LYS A 125 12.68 -25.86 -10.00
CA LYS A 125 11.54 -26.68 -9.59
C LYS A 125 11.63 -27.19 -8.14
N ASP A 126 12.38 -26.50 -7.30
CA ASP A 126 12.33 -26.71 -5.86
C ASP A 126 11.05 -26.07 -5.29
N ILE A 127 10.41 -26.78 -4.36
CA ILE A 127 9.15 -26.38 -3.75
C ILE A 127 9.41 -25.84 -2.33
N GLN A 128 8.92 -24.64 -2.05
CA GLN A 128 8.80 -24.08 -0.71
C GLN A 128 7.32 -23.94 -0.33
N SER A 129 6.91 -24.58 0.77
CA SER A 129 5.58 -24.38 1.36
C SER A 129 5.50 -23.00 2.02
N LEU A 130 4.40 -22.27 1.79
CA LEU A 130 4.07 -20.98 2.44
C LEU A 130 2.89 -21.15 3.39
N GLU A 131 2.94 -22.19 4.23
CA GLU A 131 1.90 -22.56 5.20
C GLU A 131 1.58 -21.44 6.20
N GLU A 132 2.53 -20.54 6.46
CA GLU A 132 2.32 -19.38 7.32
C GLU A 132 1.23 -18.43 6.79
N LEU A 133 0.94 -18.46 5.49
CA LEU A 133 -0.08 -17.61 4.88
C LEU A 133 -1.49 -18.18 5.12
N THR A 134 -1.65 -19.50 5.06
CA THR A 134 -2.96 -20.17 5.17
C THR A 134 -3.21 -20.84 6.53
N ASN A 135 -2.48 -20.41 7.57
CA ASN A 135 -2.65 -20.86 8.95
C ASN A 135 -3.09 -19.66 9.81
N PRO A 136 -4.27 -19.70 10.47
CA PRO A 136 -5.09 -20.87 10.81
C PRO A 136 -6.20 -21.25 9.82
N GLY A 137 -6.32 -20.56 8.69
CA GLY A 137 -7.39 -20.82 7.73
C GLY A 137 -7.05 -20.36 6.31
N PRO A 138 -7.90 -20.73 5.33
CA PRO A 138 -7.69 -20.35 3.93
C PRO A 138 -7.72 -18.83 3.75
N LEU A 139 -7.05 -18.37 2.70
CA LEU A 139 -7.04 -16.96 2.29
C LEU A 139 -7.86 -16.77 1.01
N GLU A 140 -8.66 -15.73 0.95
CA GLU A 140 -9.29 -15.29 -0.31
C GLU A 140 -8.31 -14.36 -1.02
N LEU A 141 -7.72 -14.84 -2.11
CA LEU A 141 -6.74 -14.10 -2.91
C LEU A 141 -7.37 -13.49 -4.15
N SER A 142 -6.98 -12.25 -4.47
CA SER A 142 -7.29 -11.63 -5.75
C SER A 142 -6.72 -12.48 -6.89
N SER A 143 -7.49 -12.72 -7.97
CA SER A 143 -6.96 -13.36 -9.19
C SER A 143 -6.02 -12.47 -9.99
N THR A 144 -5.77 -11.25 -9.53
CA THR A 144 -4.78 -10.35 -10.11
C THR A 144 -3.85 -9.81 -9.03
N GLN A 145 -2.55 -9.90 -9.30
CA GLN A 145 -1.49 -9.42 -8.40
C GLN A 145 -0.62 -8.41 -9.14
N GLU A 146 0.20 -7.67 -8.40
CA GLU A 146 1.07 -6.64 -8.99
C GLU A 146 2.54 -7.00 -8.80
N ILE A 147 3.36 -6.66 -9.79
CA ILE A 147 4.80 -6.66 -9.70
C ILE A 147 5.28 -5.23 -9.91
N GLY A 148 6.11 -4.75 -8.99
CA GLY A 148 6.72 -3.42 -9.03
C GLY A 148 8.25 -3.54 -8.97
N THR A 149 8.96 -2.59 -9.55
CA THR A 149 10.44 -2.52 -9.51
C THR A 149 10.91 -1.34 -8.68
N PHE A 150 11.79 -1.57 -7.70
CA PHE A 150 12.33 -0.56 -6.81
C PHE A 150 13.83 -0.81 -6.60
N SER A 151 14.68 0.17 -6.92
CA SER A 151 16.15 0.05 -6.78
C SER A 151 16.77 -1.17 -7.45
N ASP A 152 16.28 -1.53 -8.65
CA ASP A 152 16.65 -2.74 -9.41
C ASP A 152 16.13 -4.07 -8.83
N GLU A 153 15.37 -4.05 -7.73
CA GLU A 153 14.67 -5.22 -7.21
C GLU A 153 13.21 -5.28 -7.69
N LYS A 154 12.79 -6.40 -8.29
CA LYS A 154 11.37 -6.67 -8.52
C LYS A 154 10.74 -7.29 -7.29
N CYS A 155 9.58 -6.75 -6.94
CA CYS A 155 8.76 -7.20 -5.84
C CYS A 155 7.38 -7.60 -6.37
N ILE A 156 6.80 -8.66 -5.83
CA ILE A 156 5.39 -9.03 -6.04
C ILE A 156 4.58 -8.63 -4.81
N SER A 157 3.46 -7.95 -4.99
CA SER A 157 2.43 -7.80 -3.97
C SER A 157 1.39 -8.90 -4.13
N ILE A 158 1.15 -9.66 -3.07
CA ILE A 158 0.09 -10.67 -3.02
C ILE A 158 -1.01 -10.11 -2.12
N ASN A 159 -2.15 -9.78 -2.71
CA ASN A 159 -3.30 -9.18 -2.05
C ASN A 159 -4.51 -10.11 -2.05
N GLY A 160 -5.29 -9.98 -0.98
CA GLY A 160 -6.52 -10.70 -0.72
C GLY A 160 -7.75 -10.00 -1.31
N GLN A 161 -8.93 -10.47 -0.90
CA GLN A 161 -10.20 -9.85 -1.23
C GLN A 161 -10.39 -8.50 -0.52
N ILE A 162 -10.98 -7.53 -1.23
CA ILE A 162 -11.43 -6.26 -0.65
C ILE A 162 -12.75 -6.51 0.10
N GLY A 163 -12.76 -6.32 1.42
CA GLY A 163 -13.99 -6.27 2.21
C GLY A 163 -14.05 -7.12 3.48
N ILE A 164 -13.14 -8.09 3.66
CA ILE A 164 -12.98 -8.83 4.93
C ILE A 164 -11.49 -9.08 5.16
N ASP A 165 -10.91 -8.42 6.15
CA ASP A 165 -9.53 -8.62 6.64
C ASP A 165 -8.46 -8.46 5.53
N GLY A 166 -8.69 -7.55 4.57
CA GLY A 166 -7.97 -7.43 3.30
C GLY A 166 -6.49 -7.75 3.42
N TRP A 167 -6.09 -8.93 2.97
CA TRP A 167 -4.76 -9.47 3.26
C TRP A 167 -3.72 -8.93 2.28
N GLY A 168 -2.50 -8.66 2.70
CA GLY A 168 -1.45 -8.15 1.81
C GLY A 168 -0.04 -8.52 2.28
N CYS A 169 0.75 -9.13 1.41
CA CYS A 169 2.19 -9.32 1.60
C CYS A 169 2.96 -8.88 0.37
N VAL A 170 4.23 -8.52 0.57
CA VAL A 170 5.14 -8.17 -0.54
C VAL A 170 6.39 -9.03 -0.42
N TYR A 171 6.82 -9.59 -1.54
CA TYR A 171 8.02 -10.44 -1.59
C TYR A 171 8.95 -10.02 -2.71
N TYR A 172 10.24 -10.26 -2.53
CA TYR A 172 11.24 -10.26 -3.60
C TYR A 172 12.01 -11.58 -3.60
N LEU A 173 12.74 -11.87 -4.68
CA LEU A 173 13.54 -13.08 -4.79
C LEU A 173 14.99 -12.83 -4.34
N LYS A 174 15.51 -13.71 -3.48
CA LYS A 174 16.93 -13.71 -3.08
C LYS A 174 17.42 -15.14 -2.90
N ASP A 175 18.52 -15.48 -3.56
CA ASP A 175 19.13 -16.81 -3.50
C ASP A 175 18.12 -17.95 -3.78
N GLY A 176 17.23 -17.72 -4.76
CA GLY A 176 16.19 -18.68 -5.16
C GLY A 176 15.05 -18.86 -4.16
N LYS A 177 14.85 -17.92 -3.23
CA LYS A 177 13.80 -17.95 -2.20
C LYS A 177 13.07 -16.62 -2.10
N LEU A 178 11.78 -16.68 -1.76
CA LEU A 178 11.02 -15.49 -1.43
C LEU A 178 11.48 -14.92 -0.08
N VAL A 179 11.68 -13.62 -0.05
CA VAL A 179 11.97 -12.83 1.15
C VAL A 179 10.86 -11.80 1.34
N ASN A 180 10.30 -11.70 2.54
CA ASN A 180 9.29 -10.69 2.86
C ASN A 180 9.92 -9.29 2.73
N ALA A 181 9.37 -8.50 1.83
CA ALA A 181 9.82 -7.17 1.51
C ALA A 181 9.25 -6.10 2.44
N ALA A 182 8.20 -6.37 3.22
CA ALA A 182 7.57 -5.42 4.14
C ALA A 182 7.37 -6.02 5.54
N PRO A 183 8.46 -6.42 6.24
CA PRO A 183 8.39 -7.23 7.46
C PRO A 183 7.74 -6.52 8.65
N ASP A 184 7.81 -5.18 8.69
CA ASP A 184 7.29 -4.37 9.80
C ASP A 184 5.80 -4.02 9.63
N THR A 185 5.17 -4.50 8.55
CA THR A 185 3.74 -4.32 8.33
C THR A 185 2.97 -5.57 8.70
N TRP A 186 1.77 -5.40 9.24
CA TRP A 186 0.90 -6.53 9.50
C TRP A 186 0.37 -7.10 8.16
N PRO A 187 0.20 -8.43 8.01
CA PRO A 187 -0.40 -9.02 6.83
C PRO A 187 -1.86 -8.59 6.60
N LYS A 188 -2.57 -8.02 7.58
CA LYS A 188 -3.86 -7.38 7.28
C LYS A 188 -3.63 -5.95 6.79
N GLY A 189 -4.36 -5.62 5.75
CA GLY A 189 -4.21 -4.48 4.87
C GLY A 189 -3.52 -4.85 3.55
N ASN A 190 -4.19 -4.50 2.45
CA ASN A 190 -3.69 -4.67 1.08
C ASN A 190 -2.49 -3.76 0.83
N LYS A 191 -1.61 -4.16 -0.08
CA LYS A 191 -0.35 -3.47 -0.39
C LYS A 191 -0.24 -3.24 -1.89
N TYR A 192 -0.24 -1.97 -2.30
CA TYR A 192 -0.23 -1.57 -3.70
C TYR A 192 1.03 -0.79 -4.02
N PHE A 193 1.65 -1.07 -5.16
CA PHE A 193 2.82 -0.32 -5.58
C PHE A 193 2.40 1.06 -6.07
N SER A 194 3.14 2.08 -5.65
CA SER A 194 2.97 3.46 -6.11
C SER A 194 4.25 3.96 -6.77
N GLU A 195 4.21 5.15 -7.38
CA GLU A 195 5.38 5.74 -8.02
C GLU A 195 6.56 5.96 -7.06
N ASN A 196 6.25 6.11 -5.77
CA ASN A 196 7.22 6.50 -4.75
C ASN A 196 7.52 5.37 -3.74
N GLY A 197 6.97 4.17 -3.93
CA GLY A 197 7.16 3.05 -3.01
C GLY A 197 5.95 2.13 -2.95
N LEU A 198 5.47 1.88 -1.73
CA LEU A 198 4.37 0.98 -1.46
C LEU A 198 3.33 1.68 -0.60
N GLN A 199 2.06 1.56 -0.95
CA GLN A 199 0.96 1.99 -0.09
C GLN A 199 0.35 0.76 0.59
N TRP A 200 0.37 0.75 1.92
CA TRP A 200 -0.30 -0.24 2.75
C TRP A 200 -1.63 0.32 3.23
N THR A 201 -2.72 -0.24 2.72
CA THR A 201 -4.08 0.17 3.06
C THR A 201 -4.62 -0.73 4.15
N VAL A 202 -4.57 -0.26 5.40
CA VAL A 202 -5.07 -0.98 6.58
C VAL A 202 -6.59 -0.95 6.60
N GLU A 203 -7.19 -2.11 6.82
CA GLU A 203 -8.63 -2.23 7.07
C GLU A 203 -8.93 -1.93 8.54
N PHE A 204 -9.89 -1.04 8.81
CA PHE A 204 -10.21 -0.62 10.16
C PHE A 204 -11.71 -0.51 10.40
N TYR A 205 -12.16 -1.13 11.51
CA TYR A 205 -13.51 -0.99 12.04
C TYR A 205 -13.47 -0.02 13.22
N GLY A 206 -14.17 1.11 13.09
CA GLY A 206 -14.11 2.20 14.06
C GLY A 206 -14.13 3.58 13.43
N MET A 207 -14.81 3.72 12.29
CA MET A 207 -15.13 5.03 11.72
C MET A 207 -16.07 5.82 12.64
N SER A 208 -16.88 5.13 13.43
CA SER A 208 -17.68 5.74 14.49
C SER A 208 -17.68 4.87 15.75
N ILE A 209 -17.84 5.50 16.92
CA ILE A 209 -17.96 4.81 18.21
C ILE A 209 -19.23 5.30 18.91
N GLU A 210 -20.10 4.36 19.29
CA GLU A 210 -21.27 4.61 20.13
C GLU A 210 -20.81 4.53 21.60
N PRO A 211 -20.83 5.65 22.35
CA PRO A 211 -20.35 5.66 23.74
C PRO A 211 -21.25 4.81 24.65
N GLU A 212 -20.63 4.04 25.54
CA GLU A 212 -21.32 3.25 26.55
C GLU A 212 -21.18 3.86 27.95
N GLU A 213 -22.29 3.99 28.69
CA GLU A 213 -22.30 4.60 30.02
C GLU A 213 -21.33 3.91 30.99
N GLY A 214 -20.38 4.69 31.52
CA GLY A 214 -19.41 4.22 32.52
C GLY A 214 -18.30 3.33 31.97
N LYS A 215 -18.06 3.37 30.64
CA LYS A 215 -16.90 2.75 29.99
C LYS A 215 -16.04 3.82 29.31
N GLU A 216 -14.76 3.50 29.14
CA GLU A 216 -13.88 4.25 28.25
C GLU A 216 -14.35 4.10 26.80
N LEU A 217 -14.05 5.08 25.96
CA LEU A 217 -14.41 5.03 24.53
C LEU A 217 -13.79 3.84 23.80
N ILE A 218 -12.60 3.41 24.22
CA ILE A 218 -11.91 2.23 23.67
C ILE A 218 -12.67 0.93 23.96
N ASP A 219 -13.45 0.87 25.04
CA ASP A 219 -14.27 -0.27 25.45
C ASP A 219 -15.72 -0.21 24.90
N SER A 220 -16.02 0.82 24.11
CA SER A 220 -17.35 1.09 23.55
C SER A 220 -17.55 0.46 22.16
N LEU A 221 -18.77 0.52 21.60
CA LEU A 221 -19.09 -0.17 20.36
C LEU A 221 -18.60 0.60 19.12
N ALA A 222 -17.51 0.11 18.52
CA ALA A 222 -17.01 0.58 17.24
C ALA A 222 -17.88 0.10 16.07
N THR A 223 -18.20 1.00 15.15
CA THR A 223 -18.97 0.74 13.93
C THR A 223 -18.38 1.47 12.73
N GLY A 224 -18.83 1.10 11.53
CA GLY A 224 -18.33 1.63 10.28
C GLY A 224 -16.97 1.03 9.90
N HIS A 225 -16.74 0.99 8.59
CA HIS A 225 -15.64 0.26 7.99
C HIS A 225 -14.89 1.20 7.05
N CYS A 226 -13.58 1.32 7.25
CA CYS A 226 -12.74 2.25 6.51
C CYS A 226 -11.40 1.62 6.11
N TYR A 227 -10.73 2.28 5.18
CA TYR A 227 -9.46 1.84 4.60
C TYR A 227 -8.44 2.97 4.74
N ILE A 228 -7.44 2.76 5.60
CA ILE A 228 -6.52 3.79 6.06
C ILE A 228 -5.16 3.60 5.35
N PRO A 229 -4.75 4.52 4.46
CA PRO A 229 -3.55 4.35 3.63
C PRO A 229 -2.27 4.84 4.31
N TYR A 230 -1.34 3.93 4.58
CA TYR A 230 0.01 4.27 5.04
C TYR A 230 1.00 4.16 3.88
N ASP A 231 1.77 5.22 3.63
CA ASP A 231 2.82 5.20 2.63
C ASP A 231 4.13 4.62 3.21
N LEU A 232 4.82 3.79 2.43
CA LEU A 232 6.09 3.15 2.77
C LEU A 232 7.15 3.47 1.73
N TYR A 233 8.40 3.59 2.16
CA TYR A 233 9.56 3.80 1.30
C TYR A 233 10.44 2.55 1.23
N TRP A 234 11.09 2.37 0.09
CA TRP A 234 12.14 1.36 -0.05
C TRP A 234 13.44 1.85 0.60
N GLY A 235 13.96 1.08 1.55
CA GLY A 235 15.21 1.36 2.27
C GLY A 235 15.78 0.09 2.88
N ASP A 236 17.11 -0.03 2.91
CA ASP A 236 17.79 -1.21 3.48
C ASP A 236 17.35 -2.58 2.89
N GLY A 237 16.83 -2.58 1.66
CA GLY A 237 16.35 -3.77 0.96
C GLY A 237 14.94 -4.25 1.35
N THR A 238 14.17 -3.39 2.04
CA THR A 238 12.76 -3.63 2.40
C THR A 238 11.94 -2.34 2.28
N PHE A 239 10.62 -2.45 2.28
CA PHE A 239 9.67 -1.37 2.49
C PHE A 239 9.52 -1.08 3.97
N ASN A 240 9.70 0.19 4.34
CA ASN A 240 9.66 0.67 5.71
C ASN A 240 8.59 1.75 5.84
N LEU A 241 7.88 1.75 6.97
CA LEU A 241 6.95 2.82 7.30
C LEU A 241 7.73 4.12 7.56
N TYR A 242 7.22 5.25 7.07
CA TYR A 242 7.76 6.54 7.47
C TYR A 242 7.54 6.75 8.96
N LYS A 243 8.58 7.23 9.65
CA LYS A 243 8.45 7.58 11.07
C LYS A 243 7.40 8.67 11.20
N ALA A 244 6.66 8.60 12.30
CA ALA A 244 5.62 9.55 12.64
C ALA A 244 5.84 10.03 14.08
N SER A 245 5.40 11.25 14.34
CA SER A 245 5.38 11.81 15.69
C SER A 245 4.20 12.73 15.85
N GLU A 246 3.54 12.66 17.01
CA GLU A 246 2.57 13.69 17.37
C GLU A 246 3.29 15.03 17.56
N ILE A 247 2.70 16.09 17.01
CA ILE A 247 3.13 17.46 17.19
C ILE A 247 2.05 18.29 17.87
N SER A 248 2.48 19.31 18.62
CA SER A 248 1.57 20.28 19.22
C SER A 248 0.81 21.08 18.15
N LYS A 249 -0.40 21.52 18.48
CA LYS A 249 -1.17 22.49 17.69
C LYS A 249 -0.36 23.73 17.31
N GLU A 250 0.43 24.28 18.22
CA GLU A 250 1.25 25.47 17.97
C GLU A 250 2.22 25.23 16.80
N LYS A 251 2.92 24.10 16.83
CA LYS A 251 3.81 23.68 15.73
C LYS A 251 3.04 23.44 14.43
N ALA A 252 1.88 22.80 14.47
CA ALA A 252 1.05 22.60 13.26
C ALA A 252 0.59 23.95 12.65
N SER A 253 0.29 24.95 13.50
CA SER A 253 -0.13 26.28 13.06
C SER A 253 0.95 27.11 12.37
N GLU A 254 2.22 26.65 12.39
CA GLU A 254 3.31 27.28 11.65
C GLU A 254 3.23 27.03 10.14
N TYR A 255 2.47 26.01 9.69
CA TYR A 255 2.30 25.71 8.27
C TYR A 255 1.25 26.61 7.62
N GLU A 256 1.66 27.37 6.62
CA GLU A 256 0.75 28.17 5.81
C GLU A 256 -0.15 27.25 4.97
N GLY A 257 -1.47 27.47 5.04
CA GLY A 257 -2.46 26.63 4.36
C GLY A 257 -3.26 25.72 5.30
N LEU A 258 -2.83 25.57 6.56
CA LEU A 258 -3.59 24.85 7.58
C LEU A 258 -4.58 25.78 8.28
N ASN A 259 -5.89 25.55 8.09
CA ASN A 259 -6.93 26.34 8.74
C ASN A 259 -7.33 25.72 10.08
N ILE A 260 -6.56 26.01 11.13
CA ILE A 260 -6.80 25.49 12.50
C ILE A 260 -8.22 25.77 12.99
N ALA A 261 -8.77 26.95 12.70
CA ALA A 261 -10.11 27.32 13.16
C ALA A 261 -11.21 26.46 12.54
N GLU A 262 -11.03 26.03 11.29
CA GLU A 262 -11.97 25.13 10.60
C GLU A 262 -11.80 23.68 11.08
N ILE A 263 -10.56 23.23 11.28
CA ILE A 263 -10.25 21.91 11.84
C ILE A 263 -10.89 21.75 13.24
N GLU A 264 -10.84 22.78 14.07
CA GLU A 264 -11.37 22.70 15.44
C GLU A 264 -12.86 23.00 15.57
N ASP A 265 -13.51 23.53 14.53
CA ASP A 265 -14.92 23.88 14.61
C ASP A 265 -15.77 22.62 14.86
N GLY A 266 -16.44 22.54 16.01
CA GLY A 266 -17.21 21.37 16.42
C GLY A 266 -16.40 20.10 16.73
N ALA A 267 -15.07 20.18 16.79
CA ALA A 267 -14.24 19.04 17.15
C ALA A 267 -14.20 18.83 18.68
N VAL A 268 -14.34 17.59 19.11
CA VAL A 268 -14.14 17.17 20.51
C VAL A 268 -12.67 16.92 20.79
N ALA A 269 -11.94 16.37 19.82
CA ALA A 269 -10.51 16.15 19.89
C ALA A 269 -9.87 16.26 18.50
N VAL A 270 -8.61 16.70 18.49
CA VAL A 270 -7.78 16.81 17.29
C VAL A 270 -6.37 16.35 17.65
N GLN A 271 -5.75 15.54 16.80
CA GLN A 271 -4.35 15.14 16.90
C GLN A 271 -3.64 15.48 15.58
N TYR A 272 -2.41 15.99 15.67
CA TYR A 272 -1.59 16.37 14.52
C TYR A 272 -0.37 15.44 14.47
N ILE A 273 -0.24 14.66 13.40
CA ILE A 273 0.83 13.68 13.23
C ILE A 273 1.72 14.12 12.08
N LEU A 274 2.97 14.44 12.39
CA LEU A 274 3.98 14.75 11.38
C LEU A 274 4.76 13.50 11.01
N ARG A 275 4.81 13.20 9.72
CA ARG A 275 5.60 12.10 9.16
C ARG A 275 6.87 12.60 8.48
N ASP A 276 7.88 11.73 8.43
CA ASP A 276 9.20 12.04 7.85
C ASP A 276 9.19 12.18 6.32
N ASN A 277 8.08 11.86 5.64
CA ASN A 277 7.85 12.07 4.20
C ASN A 277 7.24 13.44 3.85
N ASN A 278 7.27 14.41 4.77
CA ASN A 278 6.58 15.70 4.63
C ASN A 278 5.04 15.58 4.53
N GLU A 279 4.46 14.56 5.14
CA GLU A 279 3.02 14.46 5.34
C GLU A 279 2.63 14.95 6.74
N LEU A 280 1.52 15.68 6.82
CA LEU A 280 0.85 16.02 8.07
C LEU A 280 -0.55 15.40 8.04
N ASP A 281 -0.77 14.43 8.93
CA ASP A 281 -2.11 13.90 9.18
C ASP A 281 -2.75 14.66 10.33
N VAL A 282 -4.03 15.01 10.15
CA VAL A 282 -4.83 15.66 11.18
C VAL A 282 -6.03 14.77 11.46
N ASN A 283 -5.94 13.98 12.52
CA ASN A 283 -7.06 13.22 13.05
C ASN A 283 -8.00 14.20 13.75
N ARG A 284 -9.28 14.18 13.39
CA ARG A 284 -10.32 15.04 13.93
C ARG A 284 -11.52 14.19 14.33
N VAL A 285 -12.12 14.57 15.46
CA VAL A 285 -13.28 13.87 15.99
C VAL A 285 -14.39 14.81 16.34
N THR A 286 -15.59 14.41 15.94
CA THR A 286 -16.82 15.12 16.23
C THR A 286 -17.77 14.23 17.00
N PHE A 287 -18.62 14.84 17.82
CA PHE A 287 -19.72 14.17 18.51
C PHE A 287 -21.04 14.82 18.11
N ASP A 288 -21.97 14.04 17.59
CA ASP A 288 -23.28 14.53 17.15
C ASP A 288 -24.39 14.35 18.21
N GLY A 289 -24.04 13.78 19.37
CA GLY A 289 -24.96 13.46 20.46
C GLY A 289 -25.18 11.96 20.66
N ASP A 290 -24.99 11.17 19.60
CA ASP A 290 -25.19 9.72 19.63
C ASP A 290 -23.90 8.96 19.29
N PHE A 291 -23.04 9.52 18.42
CA PHE A 291 -21.81 8.86 17.97
C PHE A 291 -20.62 9.81 17.93
N TYR A 292 -19.45 9.28 18.25
CA TYR A 292 -18.19 9.84 17.83
C TYR A 292 -17.90 9.45 16.39
N SER A 293 -17.55 10.40 15.53
CA SER A 293 -17.11 10.15 14.16
C SER A 293 -15.66 10.57 13.99
N PHE A 294 -14.87 9.73 13.33
CA PHE A 294 -13.43 9.93 13.10
C PHE A 294 -13.18 10.24 11.63
N GLU A 295 -12.40 11.29 11.38
CA GLU A 295 -11.84 11.57 10.06
C GLU A 295 -10.38 11.99 10.19
N ALA A 296 -9.58 11.66 9.17
CA ALA A 296 -8.22 12.12 9.05
C ALA A 296 -8.04 12.93 7.77
N MET A 297 -7.62 14.18 7.94
CA MET A 297 -7.23 15.04 6.85
C MET A 297 -5.74 14.91 6.60
N ILE A 298 -5.36 14.56 5.38
CA ILE A 298 -3.98 14.31 5.00
C ILE A 298 -3.47 15.51 4.19
N TYR A 299 -2.37 16.11 4.62
CA TYR A 299 -1.77 17.29 3.97
C TYR A 299 -0.36 16.98 3.46
N ASP A 300 -0.07 17.40 2.23
CA ASP A 300 1.29 17.44 1.70
C ASP A 300 1.98 18.73 2.14
N ILE A 301 3.12 18.63 2.82
CA ILE A 301 3.98 19.77 3.16
C ILE A 301 4.98 20.01 2.01
N SER A 302 5.16 21.27 1.63
CA SER A 302 6.13 21.65 0.61
C SER A 302 7.56 21.31 1.03
N ASN A 303 8.43 21.08 0.05
CA ASN A 303 9.85 20.76 0.29
C ASN A 303 10.63 21.80 1.11
N ASP A 304 10.15 23.05 1.16
CA ASP A 304 10.74 24.09 2.00
C ASP A 304 10.20 24.11 3.44
N GLY A 305 9.27 23.21 3.76
CA GLY A 305 8.70 22.98 5.09
C GLY A 305 7.75 24.06 5.56
N LYS A 306 7.22 24.91 4.67
CA LYS A 306 6.46 26.11 5.07
C LYS A 306 4.98 26.06 4.77
N THR A 307 4.61 25.46 3.64
CA THR A 307 3.22 25.45 3.18
C THR A 307 2.70 24.03 3.20
N CYS A 308 1.42 23.85 3.51
CA CYS A 308 0.75 22.58 3.41
C CYS A 308 -0.49 22.69 2.53
N LYS A 309 -0.83 21.60 1.83
CA LYS A 309 -2.03 21.51 1.00
C LYS A 309 -2.79 20.24 1.32
N LEU A 310 -4.09 20.36 1.58
CA LEU A 310 -4.96 19.20 1.77
C LEU A 310 -4.92 18.32 0.51
N ARG A 311 -4.51 17.07 0.70
CA ARG A 311 -4.46 16.01 -0.30
C ARG A 311 -5.77 15.24 -0.34
N ASN A 312 -6.21 14.75 0.82
CA ASN A 312 -7.41 13.94 0.95
C ASN A 312 -7.99 14.01 2.38
N THR A 313 -9.24 13.61 2.55
CA THR A 313 -9.83 13.29 3.86
C THR A 313 -10.28 11.84 3.81
N VAL A 314 -9.86 11.05 4.79
CA VAL A 314 -10.26 9.64 4.95
C VAL A 314 -11.12 9.48 6.19
N GLU A 315 -12.11 8.60 6.13
CA GLU A 315 -12.87 8.16 7.29
C GLU A 315 -11.97 7.28 8.17
N GLY A 316 -12.05 7.45 9.51
CA GLY A 316 -11.13 6.83 10.46
C GLY A 316 -10.02 7.77 10.92
N TYR A 317 -9.03 7.23 11.64
CA TYR A 317 -7.88 7.98 12.17
C TYR A 317 -6.57 7.24 11.94
N PHE A 318 -5.48 7.97 11.72
CA PHE A 318 -4.14 7.39 11.64
C PHE A 318 -3.55 7.15 13.02
N ALA A 319 -2.88 6.02 13.20
CA ALA A 319 -2.05 5.79 14.37
C ALA A 319 -0.68 6.48 14.18
N VAL A 320 -0.13 7.03 15.27
CA VAL A 320 1.27 7.46 15.31
C VAL A 320 2.19 6.24 15.21
N ASP A 321 1.83 5.16 15.93
CA ASP A 321 2.46 3.85 15.83
C ASP A 321 1.41 2.82 15.44
N VAL A 322 1.49 2.30 14.23
CA VAL A 322 0.52 1.33 13.71
C VAL A 322 0.63 -0.06 14.36
N THR A 323 1.69 -0.30 15.15
CA THR A 323 1.80 -1.50 15.99
C THR A 323 1.07 -1.35 17.32
N ASP A 324 0.66 -0.12 17.66
CA ASP A 324 -0.09 0.26 18.85
C ASP A 324 -1.29 1.13 18.45
N TYR A 325 -2.37 0.48 18.01
CA TYR A 325 -3.61 1.14 17.56
C TYR A 325 -4.26 2.02 18.63
N ASP A 326 -3.90 1.82 19.89
CA ASP A 326 -4.41 2.56 21.04
C ASP A 326 -3.67 3.90 21.26
N ALA A 327 -2.75 4.29 20.37
CA ALA A 327 -1.92 5.50 20.48
C ALA A 327 -2.68 6.84 20.43
N TRP A 328 -4.01 6.82 20.36
CA TRP A 328 -4.82 8.03 20.36
C TRP A 328 -5.51 8.25 21.70
N ASP A 329 -4.92 9.13 22.51
CA ASP A 329 -5.30 9.47 23.90
C ASP A 329 -6.79 9.76 24.12
N PHE A 330 -7.53 10.16 23.09
CA PHE A 330 -8.98 10.40 23.21
C PHE A 330 -9.77 9.12 23.51
N LEU A 331 -9.35 7.98 22.95
CA LEU A 331 -10.06 6.70 23.11
C LEU A 331 -10.02 6.19 24.57
N HIS A 332 -9.01 6.59 25.35
CA HIS A 332 -8.84 6.16 26.75
C HIS A 332 -9.51 7.09 27.76
N LYS A 333 -10.39 7.99 27.32
CA LYS A 333 -11.11 8.89 28.24
C LYS A 333 -12.40 8.23 28.70
N ASP A 334 -12.62 8.26 30.03
CA ASP A 334 -13.92 7.96 30.63
C ASP A 334 -14.95 9.04 30.26
N GLU A 335 -16.06 8.59 29.69
CA GLU A 335 -17.22 9.44 29.40
C GLU A 335 -18.00 9.71 30.69
N ALA A 336 -17.61 10.73 31.44
CA ALA A 336 -18.39 11.22 32.58
C ALA A 336 -18.48 12.75 32.56
N ASN A 337 -19.53 13.29 31.92
CA ASN A 337 -20.10 14.60 32.26
C ASN A 337 -21.61 14.58 32.18
#